data_AF-A0A848V8W9-F1
#
_entry.id   AF-A0A848V8W9-F1
#
_cell.length_a   1.000
_cell.length_b   1.000
_cell.length_c   1.000
_cell.angle_alpha   90.00
_cell.angle_beta   90.00
_cell.angle_gamma   90.00
#
_symmetry.space_group_name_H-M   'P 1'
#
loop_
_entity.id
_entity.type
_entity.pdbx_description
1 polymer ?
#
loop_
_entity_poly.entity_id
_entity_poly.type
_entity_poly.pdbx_seq_one_letter_code
_entity_poly.pdbx_strand_id
1 'polypeptide(L)' 'MSSDLGKELEYLYISRIELLCENRKLENCLTHAGNEPVSYDKHHLSLGYAQMIGDLIGQTYASELTEIGLSLK' A
#
# COMPACT_ATOMS: atom_id res chain seq x y z
N MET A 1 21.81 -26.16 15.92
CA MET A 1 21.23 -25.93 14.59
C MET A 1 20.72 -24.49 14.58
N SER A 2 21.48 -23.56 14.01
CA SER A 2 21.07 -22.16 13.90
C SER A 2 20.06 -22.08 12.76
N SER A 3 18.83 -21.66 13.05
CA SER A 3 17.78 -21.49 12.05
C SER A 3 18.12 -20.33 11.13
N ASP A 4 18.60 -20.61 9.93
CA ASP A 4 18.89 -19.64 8.85
C ASP A 4 17.59 -19.13 8.16
N LEU A 5 16.51 -18.95 8.92
CA LEU A 5 15.17 -18.56 8.44
C LEU A 5 14.88 -17.05 8.58
N GLY A 6 15.84 -16.26 9.09
CA GLY A 6 15.60 -14.85 9.41
C GLY A 6 16.74 -13.95 8.97
N LYS A 7 16.96 -13.82 7.66
CA LYS A 7 17.69 -12.65 7.17
C LYS A 7 16.72 -11.48 7.18
N GLU A 8 16.93 -10.56 8.12
CA GLU A 8 16.28 -9.25 8.08
C GLU A 8 16.81 -8.50 6.85
N LEU A 9 15.90 -8.02 6.02
CA LEU A 9 16.22 -7.16 4.89
C LEU A 9 15.83 -5.74 5.30
N GLU A 10 16.70 -4.78 5.02
CA GLU A 10 16.38 -3.35 5.19
C GLU A 10 15.54 -2.90 3.99
N TYR A 11 14.21 -2.83 4.18
CA TYR A 11 13.28 -2.31 3.19
C TYR A 11 12.11 -1.60 3.87
N LEU A 12 11.57 -0.58 3.19
CA LEU A 12 10.28 -0.02 3.54
C LEU A 12 9.18 -0.97 3.08
N TYR A 13 8.44 -1.55 4.03
CA TYR A 13 7.28 -2.39 3.75
C TYR A 13 5.99 -1.57 3.83
N ILE A 14 5.20 -1.59 2.75
CA ILE A 14 3.88 -0.96 2.71
C ILE A 14 2.81 -2.04 2.79
N SER A 15 2.13 -2.11 3.93
CA SER A 15 1.03 -3.05 4.13
C SER A 15 -0.26 -2.52 3.50
N ARG A 16 -0.72 -3.12 2.40
CA ARG A 16 -2.02 -2.76 1.78
C ARG A 16 -3.20 -2.96 2.73
N ILE A 17 -3.12 -3.92 3.65
CA ILE A 17 -4.19 -4.17 4.63
C ILE A 17 -4.25 -3.03 5.65
N GLU A 18 -3.12 -2.58 6.16
CA GLU A 18 -3.10 -1.44 7.09
C GLU A 18 -3.49 -0.13 6.40
N LEU A 19 -3.08 0.02 5.14
CA LEU A 19 -3.37 1.21 4.35
C LEU A 19 -4.85 1.32 3.94
N LEU A 20 -5.50 0.21 3.60
CA LEU A 20 -6.81 0.22 2.94
C LEU A 20 -7.95 -0.30 3.81
N CYS A 21 -7.68 -1.07 4.86
CA CYS A 21 -8.69 -1.83 5.59
C CYS A 21 -8.78 -1.39 7.04
N GLU A 22 -9.85 -0.70 7.38
CA GLU A 22 -10.06 -0.23 8.74
C GLU A 22 -10.12 -1.41 9.72
N ASN A 23 -9.37 -1.31 10.82
CA ASN A 23 -9.23 -2.38 11.82
C ASN A 23 -8.68 -3.70 11.26
N ARG A 24 -7.98 -3.66 10.10
CA ARG A 24 -7.41 -4.83 9.41
C ARG A 24 -8.46 -5.90 9.03
N LYS A 25 -9.70 -5.47 8.80
CA LYS A 25 -10.83 -6.33 8.41
C LYS A 25 -11.14 -6.20 6.92
N LEU A 26 -11.27 -7.32 6.23
CA LEU A 26 -11.45 -7.33 4.76
C LEU A 26 -12.75 -6.65 4.34
N GLU A 27 -13.81 -6.80 5.12
CA GLU A 27 -15.10 -6.16 4.88
C GLU A 27 -15.05 -4.62 4.97
N ASN A 28 -14.00 -4.09 5.62
CA ASN A 28 -13.79 -2.66 5.81
C ASN A 28 -12.72 -2.10 4.86
N CYS A 29 -12.27 -2.87 3.87
CA CYS A 29 -11.33 -2.35 2.89
C CYS A 29 -12.01 -1.34 1.97
N LEU A 30 -11.30 -0.26 1.66
CA LEU A 30 -11.64 0.58 0.52
C LEU A 30 -11.69 -0.31 -0.72
N THR A 31 -12.80 -0.23 -1.46
CA THR A 31 -13.00 -0.99 -2.70
C THR A 31 -13.29 -0.08 -3.89
N HIS A 32 -13.33 1.23 -3.67
CA HIS A 32 -13.66 2.23 -4.68
C HIS A 32 -12.85 3.51 -4.45
N ALA A 33 -12.52 4.21 -5.53
CA ALA A 33 -12.04 5.57 -5.52
C ALA A 33 -13.11 6.46 -6.19
N GLY A 34 -13.97 7.06 -5.36
CA GLY A 34 -15.19 7.70 -5.85
C GLY A 34 -16.11 6.71 -6.55
N ASN A 35 -16.32 6.89 -7.85
CA ASN A 35 -17.19 6.01 -8.66
C ASN A 35 -16.43 4.88 -9.39
N GLU A 36 -15.10 4.80 -9.24
CA GLU A 36 -14.30 3.73 -9.86
C GLU A 36 -14.07 2.56 -8.88
N PRO A 37 -14.30 1.30 -9.27
CA PRO A 37 -14.02 0.13 -8.44
C PRO A 37 -12.52 -0.15 -8.35
N VAL A 38 -12.09 -1.05 -7.44
CA VAL A 38 -10.70 -1.53 -7.34
C VAL A 38 -10.14 -1.94 -8.69
N SER A 39 -10.90 -2.76 -9.44
CA SER A 39 -10.47 -3.33 -10.71
C SER A 39 -11.66 -3.65 -11.61
N TYR A 40 -11.44 -3.61 -12.92
CA TYR A 40 -12.39 -4.09 -13.93
C TYR A 40 -12.09 -5.53 -14.37
N ASP A 41 -10.90 -6.02 -14.04
CA ASP A 41 -10.45 -7.39 -14.27
C ASP A 41 -9.78 -7.95 -13.00
N LYS A 42 -9.23 -9.15 -13.10
CA LYS A 42 -8.61 -9.87 -11.97
C LYS A 42 -7.14 -9.51 -11.68
N HIS A 43 -6.55 -8.60 -12.45
CA HIS A 43 -5.10 -8.36 -12.48
C HIS A 43 -4.72 -6.89 -12.26
N HIS A 44 -5.50 -5.94 -12.79
CA HIS A 44 -5.12 -4.54 -12.84
C HIS A 44 -6.06 -3.69 -12.01
N LEU A 45 -5.47 -2.77 -11.24
CA LEU A 45 -6.25 -1.73 -10.59
C LEU A 45 -6.84 -0.79 -11.63
N SER A 46 -8.02 -0.24 -11.36
CA SER A 46 -8.51 0.92 -12.10
C SER A 46 -7.56 2.10 -11.89
N LEU A 47 -7.57 3.05 -12.84
CA LEU A 47 -6.66 4.19 -12.79
C LEU A 47 -6.92 5.04 -11.53
N GLY A 48 -8.17 5.40 -11.27
CA GLY A 48 -8.52 6.22 -10.11
C GLY A 48 -8.17 5.54 -8.79
N TYR A 49 -8.38 4.22 -8.70
CA TYR A 49 -8.01 3.47 -7.51
C TYR A 49 -6.50 3.36 -7.31
N ALA A 50 -5.72 3.17 -8.38
CA ALA A 50 -4.25 3.15 -8.32
C ALA A 50 -3.68 4.52 -7.90
N GLN A 51 -4.25 5.62 -8.41
CA GLN A 51 -3.88 6.98 -8.03
C GLN A 51 -4.16 7.24 -6.55
N MET A 52 -5.37 6.92 -6.08
CA MET A 52 -5.73 7.04 -4.67
C MET A 52 -4.77 6.25 -3.75
N ILE A 53 -4.38 5.03 -4.13
CA ILE A 53 -3.37 4.26 -3.39
C ILE A 53 -2.04 5.00 -3.34
N GLY A 54 -1.57 5.53 -4.47
CA GLY A 54 -0.34 6.32 -4.53
C GLY A 54 -0.36 7.52 -3.58
N ASP A 55 -1.47 8.25 -3.55
CA ASP A 55 -1.67 9.39 -2.65
C ASP A 55 -1.66 8.96 -1.19
N LEU A 56 -2.36 7.87 -0.84
CA LEU A 56 -2.38 7.33 0.52
C LEU A 56 -1.00 6.87 0.99
N ILE A 57 -0.24 6.20 0.11
CA ILE A 57 1.16 5.82 0.38
C ILE A 57 1.99 7.07 0.65
N GLY A 58 1.86 8.07 -0.21
CA GLY A 58 2.58 9.32 -0.11
C GLY A 58 2.31 10.08 1.19
N GLN A 59 1.05 10.11 1.62
CA GLN A 59 0.63 10.78 2.85
C GLN A 59 1.05 9.98 4.10
N THR A 60 0.91 8.65 4.06
CA THR A 60 1.12 7.78 5.23
C THR A 60 2.59 7.52 5.50
N TYR A 61 3.41 7.38 4.46
CA TYR A 61 4.83 6.99 4.54
C TYR A 61 5.77 8.11 4.05
N ALA A 62 5.34 9.38 4.14
CA ALA A 62 6.09 10.52 3.59
C ALA A 62 7.54 10.60 4.09
N SER A 63 7.74 10.38 5.39
CA SER A 63 9.06 10.38 6.03
C SER A 63 9.95 9.27 5.49
N GLU A 64 9.46 8.04 5.50
CA GLU A 64 10.19 6.84 5.11
C GLU A 64 10.52 6.88 3.62
N LEU A 65 9.61 7.37 2.78
CA LEU A 65 9.86 7.61 1.36
C LEU A 65 10.98 8.63 1.15
N THR A 66 11.03 9.68 1.97
CA THR A 66 12.10 10.69 1.91
C THR A 66 13.45 10.10 2.33
N GLU A 67 13.47 9.28 3.39
CA GLU A 67 14.68 8.60 3.87
C GLU A 67 15.30 7.68 2.80
N ILE A 68 14.48 7.02 1.99
CA ILE A 68 14.95 6.17 0.88
C ILE A 68 15.13 6.91 -0.45
N GLY A 69 15.01 8.25 -0.46
CA GLY A 69 15.26 9.09 -1.63
C GLY A 69 14.13 9.15 -2.67
N LEU A 70 12.91 8.76 -2.29
CA LEU A 70 11.69 8.75 -3.13
C LEU A 70 10.72 9.89 -2.77
N SER A 71 11.22 11.09 -2.48
CA SER A 71 10.38 12.24 -2.09
C SER A 71 9.33 12.57 -3.16
N LEU A 72 8.07 12.67 -2.75
CA LEU A 72 7.00 13.20 -3.59
C LEU A 72 7.18 14.72 -3.73
N LYS A 73 7.10 15.22 -4.95
CA LYS A 73 7.21 16.66 -5.27
C LYS A 73 5.96 17.42 -4.83
#